data_AF-A0A359CPA1-F1
#
_entry.id   AF-A0A359CPA1-F1
#
_cell.length_a   1.000
_cell.length_b   1.000
_cell.length_c   1.000
_cell.angle_alpha   90.00
_cell.angle_beta   90.00
_cell.angle_gamma   90.00
#
_symmetry.space_group_name_H-M   'P 1'
#
loop_
_entity.id
_entity.type
_entity.pdbx_description
1 polymer ?
#
loop_
_entity_poly.entity_id
_entity_poly.type
_entity_poly.pdbx_seq_one_letter_code
_entity_poly.pdbx_strand_id
1 'polypeptide(L)'
;MKNSIGREIPEEIINGRALYGGEFALNEEVAKAAPKVKPVKPNESKLLNSIEEAIIKTGLKDGMTISFHHHFREGDYVLNMVVDA
;
A
#
# COMPACT_ATOMS: atom_id res chain seq x y z
N MET A 1 23.14 3.01 14.95
CA MET A 1 23.60 4.25 14.27
C MET A 1 22.79 5.43 14.80
N LYS A 2 23.39 6.60 15.07
CA LYS A 2 22.70 7.76 15.67
C LYS A 2 22.22 8.73 14.59
N ASN A 3 20.96 9.14 14.61
CA ASN A 3 20.41 10.10 13.65
C ASN A 3 20.69 11.57 14.06
N SER A 4 20.25 12.54 13.24
CA SER A 4 20.52 13.98 13.47
C SER A 4 19.92 14.56 14.76
N ILE A 5 18.88 13.93 15.33
CA ILE A 5 18.26 14.31 16.61
C ILE A 5 18.75 13.47 17.79
N GLY A 6 19.79 12.66 17.57
CA GLY A 6 20.44 11.89 18.60
C GLY A 6 19.76 10.58 18.99
N ARG A 7 18.81 10.07 18.20
CA ARG A 7 18.20 8.76 18.42
C ARG A 7 19.06 7.65 17.83
N GLU A 8 19.29 6.60 18.60
CA GLU A 8 19.93 5.39 18.11
C GLU A 8 18.90 4.51 17.40
N ILE A 9 19.17 4.23 16.12
CA ILE A 9 18.37 3.33 15.29
C ILE A 9 19.20 2.06 15.05
N PRO A 10 18.68 0.85 15.38
CA PRO A 10 19.31 -0.41 15.04
C PRO A 10 19.40 -0.63 13.53
N GLU A 11 20.48 -1.28 13.07
CA GLU A 11 20.74 -1.53 11.65
C GLU A 11 19.72 -2.49 11.00
N GLU A 12 19.22 -3.44 11.79
CA GLU A 12 18.16 -4.38 11.41
C GLU A 12 16.84 -3.66 11.07
N ILE A 13 16.56 -2.53 11.73
CA ILE A 13 15.35 -1.74 11.53
C ILE A 13 15.49 -0.81 10.33
N ILE A 14 16.67 -0.20 10.15
CA ILE A 14 16.88 0.77 9.08
C ILE A 14 16.75 0.09 7.71
N ASN A 15 17.26 -1.14 7.57
CA ASN A 15 17.09 -1.99 6.39
C ASN A 15 17.26 -1.22 5.06
N GLY A 16 18.40 -0.52 4.91
CA GLY A 16 18.74 0.25 3.71
C GLY A 16 18.00 1.59 3.54
N ARG A 17 17.14 2.01 4.47
CA ARG A 17 16.49 3.32 4.45
C ARG A 17 17.45 4.42 4.93
N ALA A 18 17.21 5.66 4.52
CA ALA A 18 17.97 6.80 5.02
C ALA A 18 17.64 7.09 6.49
N LEU A 19 18.66 7.41 7.29
CA LEU A 19 18.42 7.99 8.61
C LEU A 19 17.83 9.40 8.45
N TYR A 20 17.00 9.79 9.43
CA TYR A 20 16.52 11.16 9.50
C TYR A 20 17.72 12.13 9.60
N GLY A 21 17.83 13.02 8.63
CA GLY A 21 18.89 14.04 8.52
C GLY A 21 18.42 15.48 8.74
N GLY A 22 17.12 15.73 8.83
CA GLY A 22 16.53 17.08 8.93
C GLY A 22 15.40 17.32 7.91
N GLU A 23 14.73 18.47 8.02
CA GLU A 23 13.61 18.87 7.15
C GLU A 23 13.98 18.93 5.66
N PHE A 24 15.21 19.41 5.35
CA PHE A 24 15.68 19.62 3.98
C PHE A 24 16.70 18.58 3.51
N ALA A 25 16.81 17.44 4.21
CA ALA A 25 17.83 16.43 3.91
C ALA A 25 17.58 15.66 2.61
N LEU A 26 16.35 15.68 2.08
CA LEU A 26 15.97 15.05 0.82
C LEU A 26 15.60 16.13 -0.20
N ASN A 27 16.43 16.29 -1.22
CA ASN A 27 16.30 17.33 -2.24
C ASN A 27 16.50 16.78 -3.67
N GLU A 28 16.31 15.47 -3.85
CA GLU A 28 16.55 14.77 -5.10
C GLU A 28 15.27 14.72 -5.95
N GLU A 29 15.42 14.75 -7.27
CA GLU A 29 14.33 14.46 -8.19
C GLU A 29 13.93 12.99 -8.09
N VAL A 30 12.63 12.71 -7.97
CA VAL A 30 12.10 11.35 -7.85
C VAL A 30 11.18 11.02 -9.02
N ALA A 31 11.31 9.80 -9.53
CA ALA A 31 10.36 9.27 -10.50
C ALA A 31 9.03 8.94 -9.81
N LYS A 32 7.92 9.46 -10.34
CA LYS A 32 6.59 9.14 -9.84
C LYS A 32 6.20 7.70 -10.19
N ALA A 33 5.75 6.94 -9.19
CA ALA A 33 5.20 5.60 -9.42
C ALA A 33 3.92 5.67 -10.27
N ALA A 34 3.82 4.79 -11.28
CA ALA A 34 2.66 4.67 -12.16
C ALA A 34 2.12 3.24 -12.15
N PRO A 35 0.79 3.04 -12.07
CA PRO A 35 0.20 1.71 -12.08
C PRO A 35 0.11 1.13 -13.50
N LYS A 36 0.06 -0.21 -13.58
CA LYS A 36 -0.31 -0.90 -14.82
C LYS A 36 -1.83 -0.85 -15.01
N VAL A 37 -2.28 -0.32 -16.14
CA VAL A 37 -3.71 -0.17 -16.46
C VAL A 37 -4.21 -1.39 -17.24
N LYS A 38 -5.33 -1.98 -16.79
CA LYS A 38 -6.09 -3.00 -17.54
C LYS A 38 -7.25 -2.29 -18.27
N PRO A 39 -7.30 -2.26 -19.61
CA PRO A 39 -8.40 -1.63 -20.34
C PRO A 39 -9.69 -2.45 -20.20
N VAL A 40 -10.83 -1.76 -20.11
CA VAL A 40 -12.18 -2.37 -20.08
C VAL A 40 -12.75 -2.32 -21.50
N LYS A 41 -13.30 -3.43 -21.98
CA LYS A 41 -13.88 -3.50 -23.34
C LYS A 41 -15.33 -3.00 -23.36
N PRO A 42 -15.86 -2.56 -24.52
CA PRO A 42 -17.29 -2.33 -24.67
C PRO A 42 -18.09 -3.58 -24.25
N ASN A 43 -19.19 -3.37 -23.53
CA ASN A 43 -20.07 -4.40 -22.96
C ASN A 43 -19.50 -5.23 -21.80
N GLU A 44 -18.31 -4.91 -21.30
CA GLU A 44 -17.78 -5.53 -20.07
C GLU A 44 -18.30 -4.81 -18.82
N SER A 45 -18.87 -5.56 -17.88
CA SER A 45 -19.35 -5.02 -16.60
C SER A 45 -18.26 -5.08 -15.54
N LYS A 46 -18.10 -3.99 -14.78
CA LYS A 46 -17.21 -3.93 -13.60
C LYS A 46 -17.90 -4.36 -12.30
N LEU A 47 -19.22 -4.59 -12.33
CA LEU A 47 -20.01 -4.99 -11.17
C LEU A 47 -19.86 -6.49 -10.93
N LEU A 48 -19.67 -6.89 -9.67
CA LEU A 48 -19.43 -8.26 -9.22
C LEU A 48 -20.42 -8.65 -8.12
N ASN A 49 -20.56 -9.94 -7.86
CA ASN A 49 -21.58 -10.47 -6.96
C ASN A 49 -21.09 -10.67 -5.52
N SER A 50 -19.78 -10.77 -5.30
CA SER A 50 -19.18 -10.98 -3.98
C SER A 50 -17.75 -10.41 -3.88
N ILE A 51 -17.25 -10.32 -2.64
CA ILE A 51 -15.86 -9.95 -2.37
C ILE A 51 -14.89 -11.03 -2.85
N GLU A 52 -15.23 -12.30 -2.65
CA GLU A 52 -14.46 -13.44 -3.18
C GLU A 52 -14.29 -13.34 -4.70
N GLU A 53 -15.38 -13.06 -5.45
CA GLU A 53 -15.31 -12.86 -6.89
C GLU A 53 -14.38 -11.69 -7.27
N ALA A 54 -14.41 -10.60 -6.47
CA ALA A 54 -13.52 -9.47 -6.65
C ALA A 54 -12.05 -9.84 -6.43
N ILE A 55 -11.72 -10.57 -5.36
CA ILE A 55 -10.36 -11.01 -5.05
C ILE A 55 -9.84 -11.89 -6.20
N ILE A 56 -10.62 -12.88 -6.64
CA ILE A 56 -10.25 -13.78 -7.75
C ILE A 56 -9.99 -12.97 -9.03
N LYS A 57 -10.89 -12.04 -9.42
CA LYS A 57 -10.75 -11.26 -10.66
C LYS A 57 -9.63 -10.22 -10.61
N THR A 58 -9.23 -9.75 -9.43
CA THR A 58 -8.04 -8.89 -9.31
C THR A 58 -6.77 -9.66 -9.68
N GLY A 59 -6.77 -10.98 -9.44
CA GLY A 59 -5.62 -11.85 -9.61
C GLY A 59 -4.62 -11.73 -8.46
N LEU A 60 -5.13 -11.47 -7.25
CA LEU A 60 -4.35 -11.40 -6.02
C LEU A 60 -3.60 -12.72 -5.78
N LYS A 61 -2.36 -12.64 -5.28
CA LYS A 61 -1.50 -13.79 -5.00
C LYS A 61 -0.68 -13.53 -3.74
N ASP A 62 -0.17 -14.60 -3.17
CA ASP A 62 0.76 -14.56 -2.04
C ASP A 62 1.92 -13.58 -2.29
N GLY A 63 2.21 -12.77 -1.28
CA GLY A 63 3.27 -11.74 -1.34
C GLY A 63 2.85 -10.41 -1.98
N MET A 64 1.62 -10.28 -2.50
CA MET A 64 1.10 -8.98 -2.93
C MET A 64 0.73 -8.08 -1.74
N THR A 65 0.66 -6.76 -1.99
CA THR A 65 0.24 -5.76 -1.01
C THR A 65 -1.13 -5.19 -1.38
N ILE A 66 -2.03 -5.12 -0.40
CA ILE A 66 -3.35 -4.48 -0.51
C ILE A 66 -3.45 -3.30 0.47
N SER A 67 -4.43 -2.43 0.27
CA SER A 67 -4.60 -1.20 1.06
C SER A 67 -6.07 -0.89 1.33
N PHE A 68 -6.34 -0.28 2.48
CA PHE A 68 -7.65 0.20 2.90
C PHE A 68 -7.56 1.63 3.42
N HIS A 69 -8.69 2.33 3.44
CA HIS A 69 -8.82 3.63 4.10
C HIS A 69 -9.65 3.47 5.37
N HIS A 70 -9.47 4.36 6.35
CA HIS A 70 -10.07 4.24 7.69
C HIS A 70 -11.19 5.26 7.96
N HIS A 71 -11.83 5.80 6.92
CA HIS A 71 -12.83 6.86 7.05
C HIS A 71 -14.07 6.43 7.87
N PHE A 72 -14.42 5.14 7.88
CA PHE A 72 -15.51 4.61 8.71
C PHE A 72 -15.11 4.40 10.18
N ARG A 73 -13.82 4.57 10.53
CA ARG A 73 -13.28 4.36 11.89
C ARG A 73 -13.68 2.99 12.42
N GLU A 74 -14.15 2.92 13.66
CA GLU A 74 -14.65 1.72 14.33
C GLU A 74 -15.90 1.10 13.68
N GLY A 75 -16.52 1.79 12.73
CA GLY A 75 -17.66 1.29 11.96
C GLY A 75 -17.28 0.59 10.65
N ASP A 76 -15.99 0.39 10.37
CA ASP A 76 -15.57 -0.28 9.13
C ASP A 76 -15.82 -1.79 9.20
N TYR A 77 -16.55 -2.28 8.20
CA TYR A 77 -16.70 -3.72 7.96
C TYR A 77 -15.82 -4.20 6.82
N VAL A 78 -15.37 -3.31 5.93
CA VAL A 78 -14.75 -3.67 4.66
C VAL A 78 -13.42 -4.38 4.86
N LEU A 79 -12.57 -3.89 5.77
CA LEU A 79 -11.28 -4.52 6.03
C LEU A 79 -11.46 -5.98 6.45
N ASN A 80 -12.31 -6.24 7.45
CA ASN A 80 -12.53 -7.59 7.96
C ASN A 80 -13.16 -8.49 6.89
N MET A 81 -14.13 -7.98 6.13
CA MET A 81 -14.79 -8.74 5.07
C MET A 81 -13.82 -9.12 3.93
N VAL A 82 -12.83 -8.28 3.61
CA VAL A 82 -11.85 -8.59 2.54
C VAL A 82 -10.73 -9.51 3.02
N VAL A 83 -10.35 -9.44 4.29
CA VAL A 83 -9.29 -10.30 4.86
C VAL A 83 -9.81 -11.71 5.15
N ASP A 84 -11.10 -11.87 5.45
CA ASP A 84 -11.73 -13.16 5.74
C ASP A 84 -12.11 -13.96 4.47
N ALA A 85 -12.41 -13.27 3.37
CA ALA A 85 -12.85 -13.85 2.09
C ALA A 85 -11.73 -14.55 1.31
#